data_AF-A0A970EFZ8-F1
#
_entry.id   AF-A0A970EFZ8-F1
#
_cell.length_a   1.000
_cell.length_b   1.000
_cell.length_c   1.000
_cell.angle_alpha   90.00
_cell.angle_beta   90.00
_cell.angle_gamma   90.00
#
_symmetry.space_group_name_H-M   'P 1'
#
loop_
_entity.id
_entity.type
_entity.pdbx_description
1 polymer ?
#
loop_
_entity_poly.entity_id
_entity_poly.type
_entity_poly.pdbx_seq_one_letter_code
_entity_poly.pdbx_strand_id
1 'polypeptide(L)' 'MSTSDMIRSLCGQMKISVSELARRIGQTPQNFNKKLKRETVSLSELKKIAEVLDVVFEQAFILPDGKKITSGK' A
#
# COMPACT_ATOMS: atom_id res chain seq x y z
N MET A 1 8.59 10.05 -4.42
CA MET A 1 8.34 8.61 -4.19
C MET A 1 7.04 8.25 -4.87
N SER A 2 7.04 7.24 -5.73
CA SER A 2 5.79 6.66 -6.25
C SER A 2 5.14 5.75 -5.20
N THR A 3 3.85 5.45 -5.37
CA THR A 3 3.16 4.41 -4.59
C THR A 3 3.90 3.07 -4.68
N SER A 4 4.47 2.78 -5.85
CA SER A 4 5.21 1.56 -6.10
C SER A 4 6.54 1.49 -5.34
N ASP A 5 7.25 2.62 -5.21
CA ASP A 5 8.47 2.70 -4.39
C ASP A 5 8.15 2.51 -2.91
N MET A 6 7.04 3.11 -2.43
CA MET A 6 6.58 2.93 -1.06
C MET A 6 6.28 1.45 -0.76
N ILE A 7 5.56 0.76 -1.65
CA ILE A 7 5.25 -0.67 -1.51
C ILE A 7 6.54 -1.51 -1.51
N ARG A 8 7.48 -1.22 -2.41
CA ARG A 8 8.78 -1.94 -2.45
C ARG A 8 9.59 -1.72 -1.19
N SER A 9 9.62 -0.49 -0.68
CA SER A 9 10.28 -0.16 0.58
C SER A 9 9.65 -0.90 1.76
N LEU A 10 8.32 -0.95 1.82
CA LEU A 10 7.58 -1.71 2.84
C LEU A 10 7.92 -3.20 2.80
N CYS A 11 7.94 -3.81 1.60
CA CYS A 11 8.36 -5.21 1.44
C CYS A 11 9.79 -5.44 1.95
N GLY A 12 10.71 -4.49 1.69
CA GLY A 12 12.09 -4.54 2.19
C GLY A 12 12.17 -4.51 3.72
N GLN A 13 11.42 -3.62 4.36
CA GLN A 13 11.35 -3.55 5.84
C GLN A 13 10.76 -4.82 6.45
N MET A 14 9.72 -5.37 5.81
CA MET A 14 9.05 -6.60 6.23
C MET A 14 9.82 -7.88 5.89
N LYS A 15 10.96 -7.79 5.18
CA LYS A 15 11.75 -8.93 4.69
C LYS A 15 10.92 -9.93 3.87
N ILE A 16 9.93 -9.44 3.11
CA ILE A 16 9.12 -10.25 2.19
C ILE A 16 9.33 -9.84 0.74
N SER A 17 9.08 -10.75 -0.18
CA SER A 17 9.07 -10.42 -1.60
C SER A 17 7.76 -9.75 -2.03
N VAL A 18 7.80 -8.95 -3.09
CA VAL A 18 6.59 -8.39 -3.72
C VAL A 18 5.63 -9.50 -4.19
N SER A 19 6.17 -10.64 -4.62
CA SER A 19 5.39 -11.81 -5.02
C SER A 19 4.64 -12.43 -3.84
N GLU A 20 5.27 -12.47 -2.66
CA GLU A 20 4.63 -12.93 -1.43
C GLU A 20 3.53 -11.96 -0.99
N LEU A 21 3.80 -10.64 -1.02
CA LEU A 21 2.78 -9.65 -0.74
C LEU A 21 1.56 -9.81 -1.66
N ALA A 22 1.80 -9.98 -2.97
CA ALA A 22 0.73 -10.20 -3.94
C ALA A 22 -0.15 -11.38 -3.56
N ARG A 23 0.44 -12.51 -3.13
CA ARG A 23 -0.29 -13.69 -2.68
C ARG A 23 -1.11 -13.43 -1.43
N ARG A 24 -0.54 -12.73 -0.43
CA ARG A 24 -1.24 -12.38 0.82
C ARG A 24 -2.48 -11.52 0.58
N ILE A 25 -2.42 -10.58 -0.35
CA ILE A 25 -3.58 -9.75 -0.71
C ILE A 25 -4.56 -10.44 -1.68
N GLY A 26 -4.32 -11.71 -2.05
CA GLY A 26 -5.19 -12.51 -2.92
C GLY A 26 -5.01 -12.22 -4.42
N GLN A 27 -3.83 -11.75 -4.84
CA GLN A 27 -3.51 -11.47 -6.24
C GLN A 27 -2.38 -12.36 -6.75
N THR A 28 -2.32 -12.55 -8.07
CA THR A 28 -1.16 -13.18 -8.69
C THR A 28 0.02 -12.20 -8.71
N PRO A 29 1.27 -12.67 -8.50
CA PRO A 29 2.46 -11.82 -8.60
C PRO A 29 2.56 -11.04 -9.92
N GLN A 30 2.12 -11.67 -11.02
CA GLN A 30 2.16 -11.09 -12.36
C GLN A 30 1.19 -9.90 -12.50
N ASN A 31 -0.03 -10.02 -11.96
CA ASN A 31 -1.00 -8.92 -11.96
C ASN A 31 -0.52 -7.76 -11.08
N PHE A 32 -0.06 -8.09 -9.87
CA PHE A 32 0.39 -7.06 -8.93
C PHE A 32 1.62 -6.31 -9.46
N ASN A 33 2.59 -7.01 -10.05
CA ASN A 33 3.75 -6.35 -10.65
C ASN A 33 3.38 -5.47 -11.86
N LYS A 34 2.36 -5.83 -12.64
CA LYS A 34 1.80 -4.96 -13.69
C LYS A 34 1.18 -3.70 -13.10
N LYS A 35 0.41 -3.81 -12.02
CA LYS A 35 -0.15 -2.64 -11.31
C LYS A 35 0.93 -1.72 -10.75
N LEU A 36 1.99 -2.28 -10.16
CA LEU A 36 3.13 -1.50 -9.68
C LEU A 36 3.84 -0.76 -10.82
N LYS A 37 3.99 -1.37 -12.00
CA LYS A 37 4.55 -0.70 -13.18
C LYS A 37 3.66 0.41 -13.74
N ARG A 38 2.33 0.24 -13.66
CA ARG A 38 1.34 1.20 -14.18
C ARG A 38 0.90 2.25 -13.15
N GLU A 39 1.41 2.15 -11.92
CA GLU A 39 1.01 3.00 -10.77
C GLU A 39 -0.51 2.97 -10.48
N THR A 40 -1.16 1.85 -10.76
CA THR A 40 -2.61 1.68 -10.62
C THR A 40 -3.00 0.87 -9.38
N VAL A 41 -2.26 1.00 -8.29
CA VAL A 41 -2.60 0.33 -7.02
C VAL A 41 -3.65 1.18 -6.30
N SER A 42 -4.83 0.61 -6.06
CA SER A 42 -5.96 1.35 -5.46
C SER A 42 -5.78 1.57 -3.95
N LEU A 43 -6.47 2.55 -3.40
CA LEU A 43 -6.51 2.79 -1.94
C LEU A 43 -6.99 1.56 -1.15
N SER A 44 -7.99 0.84 -1.66
CA SER A 44 -8.47 -0.40 -1.05
C SER A 44 -7.39 -1.49 -1.02
N GLU A 45 -6.49 -1.52 -2.02
CA GLU A 45 -5.36 -2.45 -2.03
C GLU A 45 -4.32 -2.04 -1.00
N LEU A 46 -4.03 -0.73 -0.85
CA LEU A 46 -3.13 -0.23 0.19
C LEU A 46 -3.65 -0.55 1.60
N LYS A 47 -4.96 -0.39 1.84
CA LYS A 47 -5.59 -0.81 3.10
C LYS A 47 -5.47 -2.31 3.33
N LYS A 48 -5.68 -3.12 2.30
CA LYS A 48 -5.53 -4.58 2.39
C LYS A 48 -4.08 -5.00 2.65
N ILE A 49 -3.11 -4.33 2.03
CA ILE A 49 -1.68 -4.51 2.31
C ILE A 49 -1.41 -4.22 3.78
N ALA A 50 -2.00 -3.14 4.32
CA ALA A 50 -1.84 -2.77 5.71
C ALA A 50 -2.39 -3.84 6.67
N GLU A 51 -3.59 -4.34 6.38
CA GLU A 51 -4.25 -5.42 7.13
C GLU A 51 -3.42 -6.73 7.13
N VAL A 52 -2.95 -7.20 5.96
CA VAL A 52 -2.22 -8.48 5.88
C VAL A 52 -0.77 -8.41 6.38
N LEU A 53 -0.24 -7.21 6.56
CA LEU A 53 1.11 -6.98 7.08
C LEU A 53 1.11 -6.47 8.52
N ASP A 54 -0.07 -6.34 9.14
CA ASP A 54 -0.25 -5.80 10.49
C ASP A 54 0.41 -4.42 10.65
N VAL A 55 0.21 -3.54 9.67
CA VAL A 55 0.68 -2.14 9.70
C VAL A 55 -0.46 -1.17 9.60
N VAL A 56 -0.23 0.05 10.08
CA VAL A 56 -1.19 1.14 9.97
C VAL A 56 -0.92 1.93 8.70
N PHE A 57 -1.93 2.02 7.83
CA PHE A 57 -1.94 2.93 6.69
C PHE A 57 -2.94 4.07 6.98
N GLU A 58 -2.43 5.28 7.16
CA GLU A 58 -3.25 6.47 7.34
C GLU A 58 -3.28 7.32 6.07
N GLN A 59 -4.49 7.60 5.59
CA GLN A 59 -4.73 8.58 4.54
C GLN A 59 -5.41 9.80 5.16
N ALA A 60 -4.74 10.95 5.14
CA ALA A 60 -5.22 12.19 5.73
C ALA A 60 -5.00 13.38 4.79
N PHE A 61 -5.96 14.30 4.75
CA PHE A 61 -5.73 15.66 4.29
C PHE A 61 -5.28 16.51 5.46
N ILE A 62 -4.20 17.27 5.28
CA ILE A 62 -3.67 18.19 6.30
C ILE A 62 -4.03 19.60 5.85
N LEU A 63 -4.85 20.28 6.64
CA LEU A 63 -5.21 21.68 6.41
C LEU A 63 -4.05 22.61 6.79
N PRO A 64 -3.99 23.84 6.25
CA PRO A 64 -2.95 24.82 6.61
C PRO A 64 -2.86 25.11 8.12
N ASP A 65 -3.98 24.96 8.84
CA ASP A 65 -4.10 25.12 10.29
C ASP A 65 -3.63 23.88 11.09
N GLY A 66 -3.12 22.86 10.42
CA GLY A 66 -2.64 21.62 11.03
C GLY A 66 -3.72 20.57 11.34
N LYS A 67 -5.00 20.90 11.13
CA LYS A 67 -6.11 19.94 11.27
C LYS A 67 -6.01 18.82 10.24
N LYS A 68 -6.19 17.57 10.68
CA LYS A 68 -6.21 16.38 9.84
C LYS A 68 -7.64 15.94 9.55
N ILE A 69 -7.96 15.72 8.29
CA ILE A 69 -9.20 15.06 7.85
C ILE A 69 -8.82 13.67 7.36
N THR A 70 -9.16 12.65 8.14
CA THR A 70 -9.06 11.25 7.74
C THR A 70 -10.44 10.76 7.30
N SER A 71 -10.51 9.91 6.27
CA SER A 71 -11.73 9.13 6.03
C SER A 71 -11.81 8.02 7.08
N GLY A 72 -12.22 8.39 8.28
CA GLY A 72 -12.60 7.45 9.33
C GLY A 72 -13.93 6.79 8.99
N LYS A 73 -13.94 5.46 9.02
CA LYS A 73 -15.07 4.73 9.57
C LYS A 73 -14.73 4.45 11.02
#